data_AF-A0A427A6F0-F1
#
_entry.id   AF-A0A427A6F0-F1
#
_cell.length_a   1.000
_cell.length_b   1.000
_cell.length_c   1.000
_cell.angle_alpha   90.00
_cell.angle_beta   90.00
_cell.angle_gamma   90.00
#
_symmetry.space_group_name_H-M   'P 1'
#
loop_
_entity.id
_entity.type
_entity.pdbx_description
1 polymer ?
#
loop_
_entity_poly.entity_id
_entity_poly.type
_entity_poly.pdbx_seq_one_letter_code
_entity_poly.pdbx_strand_id
1 'polypeptide(L)'
;MASNLLKLLPSQTDLGASPPLHHPNVHLQHASSLFSKRLHPSASLVSSSVGRIICSASSTRDVSSPMPYKSPSSREEAISQAKLCLSTALQKPLNNSPPLPTRKLKKLRHPRYRVEIPVVDDSPGSLIQLALDVFSDLSIRKKGGKPRLLILWPSPAVADSARQAFDSVVNSDYVSVTSESLSSMDLAVFLAPEVSQLEEMKAVTDCLYPKPVVLFNPKWGFDEENDFGRAAESFVSSFEVVYSFMGLEVRGVLSKKRGVVLKCVRDGVVSGEGWVVMVEEEGNKEELKMVTTFKRRPSIAEVENVLYNLMAANSPVTKSVKFISDLVSTVTKRKAKK
;
A
#
# COMPACT_ATOMS: atom_id res chain seq x y z
N MET A 1 7.99 14.58 -15.16
CA MET A 1 7.85 14.74 -13.70
C MET A 1 6.42 14.38 -13.33
N ALA A 2 6.22 13.15 -12.87
CA ALA A 2 5.02 12.73 -12.18
C ALA A 2 5.10 13.21 -10.73
N SER A 3 3.97 13.69 -10.22
CA SER A 3 3.82 13.98 -8.80
C SER A 3 2.68 13.16 -8.23
N ASN A 4 2.89 12.60 -7.04
CA ASN A 4 1.82 12.03 -6.25
C ASN A 4 0.88 13.16 -5.81
N LEU A 5 -0.39 13.10 -6.21
CA LEU A 5 -1.37 14.14 -5.90
C LEU A 5 -1.73 14.20 -4.41
N LEU A 6 -1.28 13.23 -3.59
CA LEU A 6 -1.40 13.27 -2.14
C LEU A 6 -0.45 14.26 -1.47
N LYS A 7 0.58 14.73 -2.17
CA LYS A 7 1.53 15.73 -1.65
C LYS A 7 1.22 17.08 -2.28
N LEU A 8 0.35 17.86 -1.66
CA LEU A 8 0.29 19.29 -1.92
C LEU A 8 1.61 19.89 -1.38
N LEU A 9 2.45 20.41 -2.27
CA LEU A 9 3.72 21.07 -1.88
C LEU A 9 3.43 22.25 -0.93
N PRO A 10 4.14 22.37 0.21
CA PRO A 10 4.37 23.66 0.83
C PRO A 10 5.26 24.49 -0.11
N SER A 11 4.84 25.71 -0.42
CA SER A 11 5.57 26.70 -1.19
C SER A 11 6.98 26.91 -0.63
N GLN A 12 8.00 26.62 -1.44
CA GLN A 12 9.39 26.99 -1.19
C GLN A 12 9.52 28.52 -1.18
N THR A 13 10.07 29.06 -0.10
CA THR A 13 10.77 30.34 -0.10
C THR A 13 12.23 30.05 0.22
N ASP A 14 13.05 30.03 -0.82
CA ASP A 14 14.51 30.10 -0.73
C ASP A 14 14.90 31.48 -0.21
N LEU A 15 15.85 31.52 0.73
CA LEU A 15 16.93 32.52 0.78
C LEU A 15 18.09 31.88 1.56
N GLY A 16 19.20 31.67 0.86
CA GLY A 16 20.29 30.79 1.28
C GLY A 16 21.30 31.38 2.25
N ALA A 17 22.16 30.48 2.73
CA ALA A 17 23.58 30.71 2.99
C ALA A 17 24.25 29.34 3.25
N SER A 18 25.44 29.13 2.69
CA SER A 18 26.40 28.07 3.04
C SER A 18 27.71 28.74 3.47
N PRO A 19 28.72 28.03 4.02
CA PRO A 19 28.75 26.98 5.04
C PRO A 19 29.74 27.41 6.20
N PRO A 20 30.27 26.53 7.09
CA PRO A 20 31.42 25.69 6.72
C PRO A 20 31.51 24.29 7.36
N LEU A 21 32.40 23.51 6.75
CA LEU A 21 32.87 22.16 7.04
C LEU A 21 33.49 21.98 8.44
N HIS A 22 33.23 20.84 9.09
CA HIS A 22 34.18 20.19 10.00
C HIS A 22 33.98 18.66 10.03
N HIS A 23 34.99 17.94 9.57
CA HIS A 23 35.19 16.52 9.87
C HIS A 23 35.84 16.37 11.25
N PRO A 24 35.66 15.21 11.92
CA PRO A 24 36.86 14.46 12.26
C PRO A 24 36.76 12.96 11.98
N ASN A 25 37.92 12.45 11.56
CA ASN A 25 38.37 11.06 11.52
C ASN A 25 38.14 10.34 12.85
N VAL A 26 37.58 9.12 12.80
CA VAL A 26 37.86 8.10 13.83
C VAL A 26 38.09 6.75 13.15
N HIS A 27 39.38 6.46 12.99
CA HIS A 27 40.11 5.20 13.15
C HIS A 27 39.30 3.89 13.16
N LEU A 28 39.45 3.10 12.09
CA LEU A 28 39.23 1.66 12.05
C LEU A 28 40.14 0.95 13.08
N GLN A 29 39.58 0.11 13.93
CA GLN A 29 40.31 -1.01 14.52
C GLN A 29 39.67 -2.33 14.12
N HIS A 30 40.45 -3.07 13.32
CA HIS A 30 40.29 -4.48 13.05
C HIS A 30 40.42 -5.28 14.34
N ALA A 31 39.48 -6.19 14.58
CA ALA A 31 39.70 -7.36 15.42
C ALA A 31 39.26 -8.61 14.66
N SER A 32 40.24 -9.31 14.11
CA SER A 32 40.14 -10.63 13.54
C SER A 32 39.88 -11.65 14.65
N SER A 33 38.87 -12.51 14.51
CA SER A 33 38.84 -13.78 15.25
C SER A 33 38.49 -14.95 14.33
N LEU A 34 39.57 -15.67 14.01
CA LEU A 34 39.74 -17.10 13.85
C LEU A 34 38.49 -17.98 13.60
N PHE A 35 38.47 -18.49 12.37
CA PHE A 35 38.24 -19.89 12.01
C PHE A 35 37.90 -20.88 13.14
N SER A 36 36.72 -21.49 13.03
CA SER A 36 36.60 -22.91 13.33
C SER A 36 35.73 -23.61 12.29
N LYS A 37 36.41 -24.42 11.47
CA LYS A 37 35.82 -25.40 10.56
C LYS A 37 35.16 -26.48 11.39
N ARG A 38 33.90 -26.83 11.12
CA ARG A 38 33.41 -28.19 11.35
C ARG A 38 32.56 -28.66 10.18
N LEU A 39 32.93 -29.86 9.75
CA LEU A 39 32.46 -30.61 8.60
C LEU A 39 31.03 -31.12 8.78
N HIS A 40 30.37 -31.28 7.65
CA HIS A 40 29.09 -31.96 7.45
C HIS A 40 29.09 -33.39 8.03
N PRO A 41 27.88 -33.93 8.23
CA PRO A 41 27.53 -35.07 7.38
C PRO A 41 26.21 -34.88 6.65
N SER A 42 26.29 -35.11 5.36
CA SER A 42 25.23 -35.47 4.43
C SER A 42 24.43 -36.69 4.93
N ALA A 43 23.11 -36.53 5.03
CA ALA A 43 22.17 -37.65 5.11
C ALA A 43 21.16 -37.50 3.97
N SER A 44 21.41 -38.26 2.91
CA SER A 44 20.47 -38.59 1.85
C SER A 44 19.41 -39.56 2.37
N LEU A 45 18.14 -39.17 2.33
CA LEU A 45 17.03 -40.11 2.46
C LEU A 45 16.22 -40.11 1.17
N VAL A 46 16.34 -41.24 0.49
CA VAL A 46 15.52 -41.73 -0.62
C VAL A 46 14.27 -42.40 -0.04
N SER A 47 13.21 -42.46 -0.86
CA SER A 47 11.98 -43.26 -0.69
C SER A 47 10.86 -42.55 0.06
N SER A 48 9.59 -42.56 -0.35
CA SER A 48 8.88 -43.43 -1.28
C SER A 48 7.68 -42.69 -1.88
N SER A 49 7.52 -42.79 -3.20
CA SER A 49 6.31 -42.41 -3.93
C SER A 49 5.23 -43.46 -3.70
N VAL A 50 4.18 -43.11 -2.95
CA VAL A 50 2.93 -43.88 -2.93
C VAL A 50 1.91 -43.11 -3.75
N GLY A 51 1.63 -43.63 -4.94
CA GLY A 51 0.59 -43.14 -5.82
C GLY A 51 -0.78 -43.22 -5.17
N ARG A 52 -1.52 -42.10 -5.21
CA ARG A 52 -2.97 -42.12 -5.12
C ARG A 52 -3.53 -41.65 -6.44
N ILE A 53 -4.11 -42.62 -7.15
CA ILE A 53 -5.10 -42.42 -8.19
C ILE A 53 -6.30 -41.77 -7.51
N ILE A 54 -6.64 -40.54 -7.90
CA ILE A 54 -7.96 -39.96 -7.64
C ILE A 54 -8.51 -39.50 -8.97
N CYS A 55 -9.67 -40.06 -9.28
CA CYS A 55 -10.41 -39.98 -10.51
C CYS A 55 -10.65 -38.55 -10.98
N SER A 56 -10.52 -38.39 -12.29
CA SER A 56 -11.00 -37.27 -13.08
C SER A 56 -12.46 -36.95 -12.77
N ALA A 57 -12.69 -35.82 -12.12
CA ALA A 57 -13.94 -35.09 -12.21
C ALA A 57 -13.62 -33.78 -12.92
N SER A 58 -13.93 -33.74 -14.22
CA SER A 58 -13.92 -32.55 -15.05
C SER A 58 -14.99 -31.57 -14.52
N SER A 59 -14.64 -30.78 -13.50
CA SER A 59 -15.32 -29.51 -13.26
C SER A 59 -14.61 -28.48 -14.12
N THR A 60 -15.25 -28.09 -15.23
CA THR A 60 -14.98 -26.83 -15.90
C THR A 60 -15.21 -25.71 -14.88
N ARG A 61 -14.16 -25.38 -14.11
CA ARG A 61 -14.09 -24.10 -13.44
C ARG A 61 -13.85 -23.10 -14.55
N ASP A 62 -14.94 -22.53 -15.04
CA ASP A 62 -14.88 -21.25 -15.72
C ASP A 62 -14.01 -20.34 -14.86
N VAL A 63 -12.86 -19.97 -15.41
CA VAL A 63 -12.04 -18.89 -14.89
C VAL A 63 -12.93 -17.66 -15.03
N SER A 64 -13.67 -17.36 -13.96
CA SER A 64 -14.44 -16.14 -13.87
C SER A 64 -13.47 -15.00 -14.10
N SER A 65 -13.60 -14.36 -15.27
CA SER A 65 -13.00 -13.08 -15.58
C SER A 65 -13.05 -12.20 -14.32
N PRO A 66 -11.92 -11.67 -13.83
CA PRO A 66 -11.95 -10.79 -12.67
C PRO A 66 -12.87 -9.62 -13.01
N MET A 67 -13.97 -9.49 -12.25
CA MET A 67 -14.86 -8.33 -12.34
C MET A 67 -14.01 -7.05 -12.40
N PRO A 68 -14.19 -6.19 -13.41
CA PRO A 68 -13.28 -5.08 -13.65
C PRO A 68 -13.08 -4.26 -12.38
N TYR A 69 -11.84 -3.90 -12.09
CA TYR A 69 -11.54 -2.94 -11.03
C TYR A 69 -12.24 -1.63 -11.39
N LYS A 70 -13.29 -1.29 -10.64
CA LYS A 70 -13.92 0.02 -10.76
C LYS A 70 -13.11 1.00 -9.93
N SER A 71 -12.48 1.96 -10.59
CA SER A 71 -11.93 3.12 -9.90
C SER A 71 -13.05 3.83 -9.12
N PRO A 72 -12.81 4.25 -7.88
CA PRO A 72 -13.78 5.09 -7.20
C PRO A 72 -13.97 6.39 -7.98
N SER A 73 -15.24 6.76 -8.21
CA SER A 73 -15.66 7.98 -8.88
C SER A 73 -15.77 9.18 -7.93
N SER A 74 -15.83 8.92 -6.63
CA SER A 74 -15.86 9.93 -5.57
C SER A 74 -14.97 9.57 -4.37
N ARG A 75 -14.77 10.53 -3.47
CA ARG A 75 -14.06 10.33 -2.20
C ARG A 75 -14.79 9.31 -1.32
N GLU A 76 -16.10 9.41 -1.24
CA GLU A 76 -16.98 8.56 -0.44
C GLU A 76 -16.95 7.11 -0.95
N GLU A 77 -16.87 6.94 -2.27
CA GLU A 77 -16.68 5.62 -2.88
C GLU A 77 -15.31 5.05 -2.54
N ALA A 78 -14.24 5.85 -2.57
CA ALA A 78 -12.90 5.41 -2.16
C ALA A 78 -12.88 4.98 -0.68
N ILE A 79 -13.52 5.74 0.20
CA ILE A 79 -13.70 5.41 1.62
C ILE A 79 -14.46 4.09 1.78
N SER A 80 -15.58 3.93 1.05
CA SER A 80 -16.40 2.72 1.10
C SER A 80 -15.64 1.47 0.64
N GLN A 81 -14.88 1.58 -0.45
CA GLN A 81 -14.03 0.50 -0.94
C GLN A 81 -12.92 0.15 0.08
N ALA A 82 -12.29 1.16 0.67
CA ALA A 82 -11.26 0.95 1.69
C ALA A 82 -11.81 0.24 2.93
N LYS A 83 -12.99 0.64 3.41
CA LYS A 83 -13.68 -0.01 4.54
C LYS A 83 -13.99 -1.47 4.24
N LEU A 84 -14.47 -1.77 3.03
CA LEU A 84 -14.73 -3.14 2.62
C LEU A 84 -13.43 -3.97 2.62
N CYS A 85 -12.37 -3.49 1.98
CA CYS A 85 -11.08 -4.21 1.92
C CYS A 85 -10.48 -4.41 3.32
N LEU A 86 -10.57 -3.39 4.18
CA LEU A 86 -10.01 -3.44 5.53
C LEU A 86 -10.82 -4.39 6.43
N SER A 87 -12.15 -4.31 6.39
CA SER A 87 -13.02 -5.18 7.19
C SER A 87 -12.86 -6.66 6.81
N THR A 88 -12.78 -6.99 5.52
CA THR A 88 -12.55 -8.37 5.06
C THR A 88 -11.17 -8.88 5.46
N ALA A 89 -10.13 -8.05 5.34
CA ALA A 89 -8.77 -8.40 5.78
C ALA A 89 -8.68 -8.64 7.29
N LEU A 90 -9.40 -7.85 8.10
CA LEU A 90 -9.37 -7.93 9.57
C LEU A 90 -10.24 -9.05 10.15
N GLN A 91 -11.22 -9.56 9.40
CA GLN A 91 -12.18 -10.55 9.90
C GLN A 91 -11.47 -11.84 10.38
N LYS A 92 -10.51 -12.36 9.61
CA LYS A 92 -9.77 -13.57 9.99
C LYS A 92 -8.86 -13.38 11.22
N PRO A 93 -7.96 -12.38 11.26
CA PRO A 93 -7.03 -12.22 12.39
C PRO A 93 -7.73 -11.88 13.71
N LEU A 94 -8.87 -11.18 13.69
CA LEU A 94 -9.61 -10.86 14.92
C LEU A 94 -10.37 -12.05 15.51
N ASN A 95 -10.81 -12.99 14.67
CA ASN A 95 -11.61 -14.15 15.11
C ASN A 95 -10.80 -15.42 15.34
N ASN A 96 -9.55 -15.44 14.89
CA ASN A 96 -8.64 -16.57 15.01
C ASN A 96 -7.33 -16.13 15.66
N SER A 97 -7.42 -15.44 16.80
CA SER A 97 -6.24 -15.13 17.61
C SER A 97 -5.70 -16.46 18.17
N PRO A 98 -4.53 -16.93 17.71
CA PRO A 98 -4.01 -18.21 18.13
C PRO A 98 -3.37 -18.10 19.52
N PRO A 99 -3.31 -19.21 20.28
CA PRO A 99 -2.58 -19.23 21.55
C PRO A 99 -1.11 -18.86 21.32
N LEU A 100 -0.50 -18.23 22.32
CA LEU A 100 0.90 -17.81 22.32
C LEU A 100 1.82 -18.92 21.79
N PRO A 101 2.87 -18.59 21.01
CA PRO A 101 3.74 -19.59 20.41
C PRO A 101 4.35 -20.50 21.49
N THR A 102 3.89 -21.74 21.57
CA THR A 102 4.60 -22.78 22.33
C THR A 102 5.86 -23.18 21.55
N ARG A 103 6.87 -23.73 22.22
CA ARG A 103 8.23 -24.06 21.70
C ARG A 103 8.26 -24.88 20.39
N LYS A 104 7.11 -25.39 19.91
CA LYS A 104 6.95 -26.21 18.71
C LYS A 104 6.10 -25.58 17.60
N LEU A 105 5.48 -24.40 17.81
CA LEU A 105 4.63 -23.75 16.82
C LEU A 105 5.42 -22.67 16.06
N LYS A 106 5.39 -22.71 14.72
CA LYS A 106 5.98 -21.67 13.85
C LYS A 106 5.41 -20.32 14.28
N LYS A 107 6.29 -19.34 14.57
CA LYS A 107 5.88 -17.96 14.89
C LYS A 107 4.93 -17.48 13.78
N LEU A 108 3.67 -17.25 14.15
CA LEU A 108 2.67 -16.80 13.20
C LEU A 108 3.03 -15.40 12.71
N ARG A 109 2.73 -15.12 11.45
CA ARG A 109 2.96 -13.81 10.87
C ARG A 109 2.02 -12.81 11.55
N HIS A 110 2.59 -11.73 12.07
CA HIS A 110 1.82 -10.61 12.61
C HIS A 110 0.94 -10.01 11.51
N PRO A 111 -0.39 -9.94 11.67
CA PRO A 111 -1.25 -9.28 10.70
C PRO A 111 -0.98 -7.76 10.70
N ARG A 112 -0.40 -7.25 9.61
CA ARG A 112 -0.03 -5.84 9.43
C ARG A 112 -0.59 -5.38 8.10
N TYR A 113 -1.49 -4.41 8.13
CA TYR A 113 -2.20 -3.94 6.94
C TYR A 113 -1.96 -2.47 6.67
N ARG A 114 -1.99 -2.05 5.40
CA ARG A 114 -1.82 -0.66 4.99
C ARG A 114 -2.98 -0.20 4.13
N VAL A 115 -3.45 1.00 4.40
CA VAL A 115 -4.54 1.66 3.69
C VAL A 115 -4.11 3.07 3.31
N GLU A 116 -4.31 3.42 2.04
CA GLU A 116 -4.01 4.74 1.50
C GLU A 116 -5.22 5.30 0.73
N ILE A 117 -5.75 6.43 1.18
CA ILE A 117 -6.91 7.11 0.61
C ILE A 117 -6.56 8.60 0.46
N PRO A 118 -6.99 9.26 -0.63
CA PRO A 118 -6.81 10.71 -0.77
C PRO A 118 -7.44 11.49 0.37
N VAL A 119 -6.67 12.44 0.89
CA VAL A 119 -7.10 13.42 1.90
C VAL A 119 -7.29 14.77 1.20
N VAL A 120 -8.24 15.58 1.67
CA VAL A 120 -8.50 16.92 1.11
C VAL A 120 -7.36 17.88 1.44
N ASP A 121 -6.85 17.82 2.66
CA ASP A 121 -5.73 18.62 3.16
C ASP A 121 -5.07 17.92 4.36
N ASP A 122 -3.91 18.42 4.79
CA ASP A 122 -3.16 17.90 5.94
C ASP A 122 -3.63 18.48 7.29
N SER A 123 -4.79 19.15 7.35
CA SER A 123 -5.28 19.71 8.60
C SER A 123 -5.73 18.63 9.58
N PRO A 124 -5.59 18.87 10.90
CA PRO A 124 -6.12 17.97 11.93
C PRO A 124 -7.61 17.64 11.75
N GLY A 125 -8.43 18.61 11.38
CA GLY A 125 -9.88 18.42 11.19
C GLY A 125 -10.20 17.46 10.05
N SER A 126 -9.55 17.63 8.90
CA SER A 126 -9.71 16.72 7.75
C SER A 126 -9.28 15.29 8.05
N LEU A 127 -8.20 15.14 8.82
CA LEU A 127 -7.71 13.84 9.26
C LEU A 127 -8.67 13.16 10.25
N ILE A 128 -9.21 13.92 11.20
CA ILE A 128 -10.21 13.42 12.16
C ILE A 128 -11.49 12.99 11.44
N GLN A 129 -11.99 13.80 10.52
CA GLN A 129 -13.18 13.48 9.74
C GLN A 129 -12.97 12.20 8.91
N LEU A 130 -11.82 12.08 8.23
CA LEU A 130 -11.51 10.86 7.46
C LEU A 130 -11.45 9.62 8.37
N ALA A 131 -10.86 9.74 9.55
CA ALA A 131 -10.83 8.64 10.52
C ALA A 131 -12.24 8.27 10.99
N LEU A 132 -13.12 9.25 11.23
CA LEU A 132 -14.52 9.00 11.57
C LEU A 132 -15.23 8.25 10.45
N ASP A 133 -15.11 8.72 9.21
CA ASP A 133 -15.78 8.13 8.04
C ASP A 133 -15.38 6.66 7.81
N VAL A 134 -14.15 6.29 8.20
CA VAL A 134 -13.60 4.93 8.04
C VAL A 134 -13.86 4.05 9.27
N PHE A 135 -13.60 4.54 10.47
CA PHE A 135 -13.47 3.72 11.68
C PHE A 135 -14.69 3.76 12.62
N SER A 136 -15.56 4.77 12.53
CA SER A 136 -16.73 4.88 13.44
C SER A 136 -17.74 3.74 13.24
N ASP A 137 -17.96 3.35 11.98
CA ASP A 137 -18.93 2.36 11.51
C ASP A 137 -18.25 1.18 10.78
N LEU A 138 -16.96 0.96 11.04
CA LEU A 138 -16.21 -0.13 10.45
C LEU A 138 -16.85 -1.48 10.84
N SER A 139 -17.42 -2.16 9.86
CA SER A 139 -18.21 -3.39 10.03
C SER A 139 -17.35 -4.61 10.33
N ILE A 140 -16.71 -4.62 11.49
CA ILE A 140 -15.86 -5.72 11.96
C ILE A 140 -16.55 -6.43 13.12
N ARG A 141 -16.59 -7.76 13.04
CA ARG A 141 -17.15 -8.60 14.12
C ARG A 141 -16.05 -9.44 14.73
N LYS A 142 -15.95 -9.40 16.06
CA LYS A 142 -15.15 -10.34 16.85
C LYS A 142 -16.08 -11.33 17.53
N LYS A 143 -15.67 -12.59 17.66
CA LYS A 143 -16.37 -13.58 18.50
C LYS A 143 -16.49 -13.00 19.92
N GLY A 144 -17.73 -12.74 20.35
CA GLY A 144 -18.01 -12.18 21.67
C GLY A 144 -18.21 -10.65 21.73
N GLY A 145 -18.17 -9.91 20.62
CA GLY A 145 -18.56 -8.49 20.61
C GLY A 145 -17.93 -7.61 19.54
N LYS A 146 -18.07 -6.28 19.72
CA LYS A 146 -17.35 -5.28 18.91
C LYS A 146 -15.87 -5.28 19.33
N PRO A 147 -14.90 -5.32 18.40
CA PRO A 147 -13.49 -5.25 18.75
C PRO A 147 -13.14 -3.90 19.38
N ARG A 148 -12.22 -3.90 20.35
CA ARG A 148 -11.67 -2.66 20.93
C ARG A 148 -10.59 -2.09 20.02
N LEU A 149 -10.86 -0.93 19.44
CA LEU A 149 -9.98 -0.23 18.51
C LEU A 149 -9.21 0.89 19.20
N LEU A 150 -7.90 0.94 18.99
CA LEU A 150 -7.04 2.07 19.32
C LEU A 150 -6.61 2.80 18.02
N ILE A 151 -6.79 4.11 17.98
CA ILE A 151 -6.19 4.97 16.96
C ILE A 151 -5.07 5.79 17.60
N LEU A 152 -3.88 5.70 16.99
CA LEU A 152 -2.68 6.43 17.36
C LEU A 152 -2.51 7.62 16.42
N TRP A 153 -2.52 8.80 17.01
CA TRP A 153 -2.49 10.08 16.31
C TRP A 153 -1.07 10.65 16.26
N PRO A 154 -0.75 11.46 15.23
CA PRO A 154 0.61 11.95 15.01
C PRO A 154 1.05 12.98 16.06
N SER A 155 0.13 13.57 16.83
CA SER A 155 0.50 14.44 17.95
C SER A 155 -0.56 14.41 19.07
N PRO A 156 -0.18 14.76 20.31
CA PRO A 156 -1.12 14.83 21.43
C PRO A 156 -2.30 15.77 21.16
N ALA A 157 -2.07 16.94 20.58
CA ALA A 157 -3.13 17.92 20.29
C ALA A 157 -4.22 17.36 19.34
N VAL A 158 -3.81 16.56 18.35
CA VAL A 158 -4.75 15.90 17.43
C VAL A 158 -5.46 14.74 18.12
N ALA A 159 -4.76 13.97 18.96
CA ALA A 159 -5.36 12.91 19.77
C ALA A 159 -6.46 13.46 20.71
N ASP A 160 -6.24 14.63 21.30
CA ASP A 160 -7.18 15.30 22.20
C ASP A 160 -8.45 15.72 21.48
N SER A 161 -8.28 16.31 20.28
CA SER A 161 -9.40 16.68 19.40
C SER A 161 -10.18 15.44 18.94
N ALA A 162 -9.49 14.35 18.62
CA ALA A 162 -10.12 13.09 18.24
C ALA A 162 -10.91 12.44 19.39
N ARG A 163 -10.41 12.52 20.64
CA ARG A 163 -11.15 12.03 21.82
C ARG A 163 -12.49 12.74 22.02
N GLN A 164 -12.60 14.00 21.61
CA GLN A 164 -13.86 14.74 21.66
C GLN A 164 -14.82 14.36 20.53
N ALA A 165 -14.29 13.85 19.41
CA ALA A 165 -15.07 13.54 18.21
C ALA A 165 -15.54 12.07 18.15
N PHE A 166 -14.83 11.14 18.79
CA PHE A 166 -15.15 9.70 18.77
C PHE A 166 -15.86 9.23 20.04
N ASP A 167 -16.97 8.52 19.87
CA ASP A 167 -17.74 7.97 21.00
C ASP A 167 -17.21 6.62 21.53
N SER A 168 -16.73 5.74 20.64
CA SER A 168 -16.47 4.32 20.99
C SER A 168 -15.07 3.81 20.67
N VAL A 169 -14.21 4.65 20.09
CA VAL A 169 -12.84 4.32 19.70
C VAL A 169 -11.88 4.95 20.69
N VAL A 170 -10.87 4.20 21.13
CA VAL A 170 -9.83 4.74 22.00
C VAL A 170 -8.86 5.54 21.15
N ASN A 171 -8.63 6.80 21.51
CA ASN A 171 -7.72 7.69 20.79
C ASN A 171 -6.56 8.10 21.70
N SER A 172 -5.33 7.94 21.22
CA SER A 172 -4.12 8.27 21.99
C SER A 172 -2.99 8.72 21.05
N ASP A 173 -1.95 9.32 21.60
CA ASP A 173 -0.69 9.60 20.90
C ASP A 173 0.37 8.54 21.27
N TYR A 174 1.54 8.58 20.64
CA TYR A 174 2.61 7.61 20.87
C TYR A 174 3.22 7.64 22.28
N VAL A 175 3.25 8.81 22.93
CA VAL A 175 3.90 9.01 24.24
C VAL A 175 3.01 8.53 25.38
N SER A 176 1.69 8.68 25.23
CA SER A 176 0.72 8.32 26.27
C SER A 176 0.37 6.82 26.34
N VAL A 177 0.82 6.02 25.37
CA VAL A 177 0.48 4.60 25.31
C VAL A 177 1.41 3.75 26.17
N THR A 178 0.82 2.89 26.99
CA THR A 178 1.52 1.93 27.85
C THR A 178 1.24 0.50 27.40
N SER A 179 2.12 -0.43 27.74
CA SER A 179 1.93 -1.85 27.43
C SER A 179 0.64 -2.43 28.04
N GLU A 180 0.24 -1.93 29.20
CA GLU A 180 -1.01 -2.32 29.87
C GLU A 180 -2.23 -1.86 29.07
N SER A 181 -2.24 -0.63 28.53
CA SER A 181 -3.36 -0.14 27.73
C SER A 181 -3.51 -0.94 26.42
N LEU A 182 -2.37 -1.28 25.79
CA LEU A 182 -2.30 -2.11 24.58
C LEU A 182 -2.77 -3.55 24.78
N SER A 183 -2.54 -4.11 25.98
CA SER A 183 -2.97 -5.48 26.32
C SER A 183 -4.49 -5.66 26.20
N SER A 184 -5.23 -4.56 26.38
CA SER A 184 -6.69 -4.56 26.40
C SER A 184 -7.35 -4.24 25.04
N MET A 185 -6.55 -3.86 24.03
CA MET A 185 -7.01 -3.55 22.66
C MET A 185 -7.08 -4.80 21.80
N ASP A 186 -7.88 -4.78 20.74
CA ASP A 186 -7.95 -5.87 19.74
C ASP A 186 -7.25 -5.53 18.43
N LEU A 187 -7.13 -4.23 18.13
CA LEU A 187 -6.56 -3.68 16.92
C LEU A 187 -6.01 -2.29 17.21
N ALA A 188 -4.89 -1.93 16.59
CA ALA A 188 -4.41 -0.55 16.57
C ALA A 188 -4.25 -0.01 15.15
N VAL A 189 -4.48 1.29 14.99
CA VAL A 189 -4.32 2.04 13.74
C VAL A 189 -3.31 3.15 13.98
N PHE A 190 -2.22 3.15 13.22
CA PHE A 190 -1.30 4.28 13.11
C PHE A 190 -1.85 5.23 12.05
N LEU A 191 -2.36 6.38 12.47
CA LEU A 191 -3.02 7.34 11.59
C LEU A 191 -2.05 8.46 11.20
N ALA A 192 -1.85 8.64 9.90
CA ALA A 192 -0.93 9.61 9.32
C ALA A 192 0.42 9.75 10.05
N PRO A 193 1.13 8.63 10.31
CA PRO A 193 2.41 8.68 10.98
C PRO A 193 3.48 9.40 10.15
N GLU A 194 4.45 9.93 10.86
CA GLU A 194 5.66 10.56 10.32
C GLU A 194 6.88 9.64 10.45
N VAL A 195 7.92 9.88 9.65
CA VAL A 195 9.15 9.07 9.66
C VAL A 195 9.81 9.08 11.04
N SER A 196 9.71 10.20 11.76
CA SER A 196 10.20 10.36 13.14
C SER A 196 9.55 9.42 14.15
N GLN A 197 8.43 8.78 13.81
CA GLN A 197 7.63 7.94 14.71
C GLN A 197 7.85 6.44 14.48
N LEU A 198 8.73 6.05 13.55
CA LEU A 198 8.91 4.66 13.14
C LEU A 198 9.40 3.76 14.28
N GLU A 199 10.20 4.28 15.20
CA GLU A 199 10.70 3.51 16.34
C GLU A 199 9.57 3.21 17.34
N GLU A 200 8.76 4.21 17.68
CA GLU A 200 7.60 4.09 18.56
C GLU A 200 6.54 3.19 17.94
N MET A 201 6.26 3.36 16.64
CA MET A 201 5.36 2.47 15.89
C MET A 201 5.81 1.02 15.99
N LYS A 202 7.12 0.78 15.83
CA LYS A 202 7.67 -0.57 15.94
C LYS A 202 7.51 -1.12 17.36
N ALA A 203 7.80 -0.33 18.39
CA ALA A 203 7.63 -0.74 19.78
C ALA A 203 6.17 -1.10 20.11
N VAL A 204 5.22 -0.24 19.72
CA VAL A 204 3.77 -0.50 19.89
C VAL A 204 3.34 -1.75 19.14
N THR A 205 3.83 -1.92 17.90
CA THR A 205 3.55 -3.12 17.10
C THR A 205 4.05 -4.37 17.81
N ASP A 206 5.29 -4.36 18.31
CA ASP A 206 5.87 -5.51 19.01
C ASP A 206 5.07 -5.87 20.29
N CYS A 207 4.56 -4.88 21.03
CA CYS A 207 3.69 -5.08 22.20
C CYS A 207 2.29 -5.63 21.83
N LEU A 208 1.79 -5.34 20.64
CA LEU A 208 0.48 -5.81 20.19
C LEU A 208 0.52 -7.23 19.62
N TYR A 209 1.69 -7.80 19.32
CA TYR A 209 1.77 -9.12 18.70
C TYR A 209 1.02 -10.19 19.54
N PRO A 210 0.14 -11.02 18.94
CA PRO A 210 -0.12 -11.17 17.50
C PRO A 210 -1.35 -10.38 16.96
N LYS A 211 -1.87 -9.40 17.69
CA LYS A 211 -3.06 -8.61 17.32
C LYS A 211 -2.81 -7.78 16.05
N PRO A 212 -3.81 -7.63 15.18
CA PRO A 212 -3.65 -6.86 13.94
C PRO A 212 -3.28 -5.40 14.20
N VAL A 213 -2.48 -4.83 13.30
CA VAL A 213 -2.17 -3.39 13.24
C VAL A 213 -2.39 -2.85 11.83
N VAL A 214 -2.81 -1.59 11.74
CA VAL A 214 -3.09 -0.89 10.47
C VAL A 214 -2.22 0.35 10.36
N LEU A 215 -1.54 0.51 9.24
CA LEU A 215 -0.86 1.74 8.82
C LEU A 215 -1.80 2.50 7.88
N PHE A 216 -2.32 3.64 8.32
CA PHE A 216 -3.31 4.41 7.58
C PHE A 216 -2.75 5.77 7.16
N ASN A 217 -2.70 6.03 5.85
CA ASN A 217 -2.23 7.28 5.24
C ASN A 217 -0.87 7.80 5.77
N PRO A 218 0.22 7.00 5.77
CA PRO A 218 1.54 7.49 6.18
C PRO A 218 1.93 8.76 5.41
N LYS A 219 2.62 9.71 6.09
CA LYS A 219 3.01 11.00 5.48
C LYS A 219 4.23 10.91 4.55
N TRP A 220 4.80 9.72 4.39
CA TRP A 220 5.91 9.46 3.48
C TRP A 220 5.44 8.79 2.19
N GLY A 221 6.20 9.01 1.12
CA GLY A 221 6.02 8.31 -0.16
C GLY A 221 6.58 6.89 -0.11
N PHE A 222 6.06 6.00 -0.94
CA PHE A 222 6.59 4.64 -1.03
C PHE A 222 8.06 4.60 -1.51
N ASP A 223 8.43 5.49 -2.43
CA ASP A 223 9.80 5.54 -2.94
C ASP A 223 10.80 6.05 -1.87
N GLU A 224 10.32 6.84 -0.89
CA GLU A 224 11.11 7.34 0.24
C GLU A 224 11.44 6.25 1.26
N GLU A 225 10.72 5.11 1.24
CA GLU A 225 10.93 4.02 2.21
C GLU A 225 12.31 3.38 2.08
N ASN A 226 12.93 3.46 0.90
CA ASN A 226 14.29 2.97 0.66
C ASN A 226 15.34 3.79 1.44
N ASP A 227 15.01 5.03 1.84
CA ASP A 227 15.92 5.94 2.54
C ASP A 227 15.86 5.80 4.07
N PHE A 228 14.93 5.00 4.61
CA PHE A 228 14.73 4.86 6.06
C PHE A 228 15.81 4.01 6.75
N GLY A 229 16.72 3.42 5.97
CA GLY A 229 17.66 2.43 6.44
C GLY A 229 17.00 1.06 6.66
N ARG A 230 17.83 0.01 6.62
CA ARG A 230 17.38 -1.38 6.49
C ARG A 230 16.35 -1.83 7.54
N ALA A 231 16.50 -1.41 8.80
CA ALA A 231 15.63 -1.86 9.88
C ALA A 231 14.22 -1.26 9.77
N ALA A 232 14.14 0.04 9.52
CA ALA A 232 12.88 0.76 9.36
C ALA A 232 12.18 0.39 8.04
N GLU A 233 12.94 0.27 6.94
CA GLU A 233 12.46 -0.23 5.65
C GLU A 233 11.84 -1.63 5.79
N SER A 234 12.52 -2.56 6.47
CA SER A 234 11.99 -3.91 6.73
C SER A 234 10.72 -3.90 7.57
N PHE A 235 10.56 -2.92 8.47
CA PHE A 235 9.36 -2.78 9.28
C PHE A 235 8.18 -2.25 8.44
N VAL A 236 8.36 -1.17 7.69
CA VAL A 236 7.30 -0.56 6.87
C VAL A 236 6.87 -1.50 5.73
N SER A 237 7.83 -2.17 5.07
CA SER A 237 7.55 -3.16 4.02
C SER A 237 6.83 -4.41 4.52
N SER A 238 6.78 -4.64 5.85
CA SER A 238 6.04 -5.77 6.42
C SER A 238 4.51 -5.58 6.40
N PHE A 239 4.04 -4.35 6.17
CA PHE A 239 2.61 -4.03 6.07
C PHE A 239 2.06 -4.34 4.68
N GLU A 240 1.04 -5.19 4.63
CA GLU A 240 0.37 -5.54 3.39
C GLU A 240 -0.62 -4.46 2.99
N VAL A 241 -0.45 -3.86 1.82
CA VAL A 241 -1.42 -2.91 1.28
C VAL A 241 -2.71 -3.67 0.92
N VAL A 242 -3.81 -3.35 1.61
CA VAL A 242 -5.14 -3.92 1.32
C VAL A 242 -5.99 -2.97 0.49
N TYR A 243 -5.72 -1.67 0.59
CA TYR A 243 -6.32 -0.65 -0.25
C TYR A 243 -5.33 0.50 -0.47
N SER A 244 -5.20 0.96 -1.71
CA SER A 244 -4.47 2.18 -2.02
C SER A 244 -5.09 2.81 -3.24
N PHE A 245 -5.53 4.05 -3.14
CA PHE A 245 -6.00 4.85 -4.26
C PHE A 245 -5.18 6.13 -4.34
N MET A 246 -4.22 6.16 -5.26
CA MET A 246 -3.28 7.26 -5.39
C MET A 246 -3.48 7.99 -6.71
N GLY A 247 -3.70 9.29 -6.63
CA GLY A 247 -3.75 10.15 -7.80
C GLY A 247 -2.36 10.36 -8.41
N LEU A 248 -2.30 10.28 -9.73
CA LEU A 248 -1.11 10.52 -10.53
C LEU A 248 -1.37 11.65 -11.51
N GLU A 249 -0.34 12.45 -11.72
CA GLU A 249 -0.33 13.46 -12.78
C GLU A 249 1.04 13.50 -13.43
N VAL A 250 1.08 13.19 -14.73
CA VAL A 250 2.27 13.41 -15.56
C VAL A 250 2.06 14.65 -16.43
N ARG A 251 3.02 15.56 -16.35
CA ARG A 251 3.11 16.72 -17.24
C ARG A 251 4.12 16.44 -18.35
N GLY A 252 3.65 16.44 -19.59
CA GLY A 252 4.46 16.59 -20.79
C GLY A 252 4.66 18.07 -21.13
N VAL A 253 5.42 18.33 -22.21
CA VAL A 253 5.75 19.71 -22.64
C VAL A 253 4.50 20.52 -23.01
N LEU A 254 3.48 19.88 -23.57
CA LEU A 254 2.24 20.53 -24.04
C LEU A 254 0.96 19.81 -23.58
N SER A 255 1.06 18.76 -22.77
CA SER A 255 -0.09 17.96 -22.34
C SER A 255 0.04 17.51 -20.89
N LYS A 256 -1.11 17.34 -20.24
CA LYS A 256 -1.22 16.77 -18.91
C LYS A 256 -2.04 15.50 -19.00
N LYS A 257 -1.57 14.43 -18.37
CA LYS A 257 -2.28 13.15 -18.29
C LYS A 257 -2.43 12.79 -16.82
N ARG A 258 -3.68 12.64 -16.38
CA ARG A 258 -4.01 12.21 -15.03
C ARG A 258 -4.34 10.72 -15.06
N GLY A 259 -3.97 10.06 -13.97
CA GLY A 259 -4.29 8.67 -13.76
C GLY A 259 -4.31 8.35 -12.29
N VAL A 260 -4.47 7.08 -11.98
CA VAL A 260 -4.50 6.58 -10.63
C VAL A 260 -3.78 5.25 -10.57
N VAL A 261 -3.08 5.00 -9.45
CA VAL A 261 -2.65 3.66 -9.06
C VAL A 261 -3.64 3.16 -8.02
N LEU A 262 -4.29 2.04 -8.32
CA LEU A 262 -5.26 1.39 -7.45
C LEU A 262 -4.75 0.03 -7.01
N LYS A 263 -4.87 -0.26 -5.71
CA LYS A 263 -4.94 -1.62 -5.18
C LYS A 263 -6.22 -1.74 -4.35
N CYS A 264 -6.97 -2.82 -4.56
CA CYS A 264 -8.24 -3.07 -3.89
C CYS A 264 -8.38 -4.58 -3.62
N VAL A 265 -8.12 -5.01 -2.38
CA VAL A 265 -8.17 -6.42 -1.99
C VAL A 265 -9.57 -6.79 -1.50
N ARG A 266 -10.37 -7.45 -2.34
CA ARG A 266 -11.79 -7.70 -2.04
C ARG A 266 -12.01 -8.82 -1.02
N ASP A 267 -11.31 -9.95 -1.18
CA ASP A 267 -11.57 -11.17 -0.39
C ASP A 267 -10.66 -11.32 0.85
N GLY A 268 -9.96 -10.25 1.25
CA GLY A 268 -8.97 -10.30 2.33
C GLY A 268 -7.72 -11.14 2.01
N VAL A 269 -7.61 -11.69 0.79
CA VAL A 269 -6.45 -12.45 0.31
C VAL A 269 -5.56 -11.55 -0.55
N VAL A 270 -4.47 -11.08 0.05
CA VAL A 270 -3.56 -10.09 -0.58
C VAL A 270 -2.81 -10.67 -1.80
N SER A 271 -2.57 -11.98 -1.84
CA SER A 271 -1.74 -12.64 -2.86
C SER A 271 -2.38 -12.78 -4.24
N GLY A 272 -3.70 -12.58 -4.36
CA GLY A 272 -4.42 -12.71 -5.64
C GLY A 272 -4.60 -11.39 -6.39
N GLU A 273 -4.47 -10.26 -5.70
CA GLU A 273 -4.93 -8.96 -6.19
C GLU A 273 -3.74 -8.09 -6.61
N GLY A 274 -3.71 -7.71 -7.89
CA GLY A 274 -2.66 -6.87 -8.47
C GLY A 274 -2.82 -5.39 -8.14
N TRP A 275 -1.80 -4.62 -8.50
CA TRP A 275 -1.87 -3.18 -8.63
C TRP A 275 -2.33 -2.83 -10.04
N VAL A 276 -3.16 -1.81 -10.18
CA VAL A 276 -3.76 -1.40 -11.45
C VAL A 276 -3.41 0.06 -11.70
N VAL A 277 -2.96 0.37 -12.91
CA VAL A 277 -2.81 1.75 -13.36
C VAL A 277 -3.94 2.08 -14.32
N MET A 278 -4.72 3.10 -13.96
CA MET A 278 -5.83 3.60 -14.76
C MET A 278 -5.58 5.06 -15.12
N VAL A 279 -6.05 5.49 -16.29
CA VAL A 279 -5.73 6.80 -16.86
C VAL A 279 -6.98 7.39 -17.50
N GLU A 280 -7.17 8.71 -17.38
CA GLU A 280 -8.30 9.42 -18.01
C GLU A 280 -8.31 9.16 -19.53
N GLU A 281 -9.46 8.84 -20.12
CA GLU A 281 -9.57 8.64 -21.56
C GLU A 281 -9.56 9.98 -22.32
N GLU A 282 -9.01 9.98 -23.55
CA GLU A 282 -8.96 11.18 -24.38
C GLU A 282 -10.36 11.48 -24.94
N GLY A 283 -10.99 12.56 -24.47
CA GLY A 283 -12.35 12.96 -24.83
C GLY A 283 -13.40 12.72 -23.73
N ASN A 284 -13.08 11.92 -22.72
CA ASN A 284 -13.91 11.72 -21.53
C ASN A 284 -13.06 11.78 -20.26
N LYS A 285 -12.98 12.96 -19.63
CA LYS A 285 -12.15 13.19 -18.43
C LYS A 285 -12.65 12.47 -17.18
N GLU A 286 -13.89 11.98 -17.19
CA GLU A 286 -14.52 11.33 -16.04
C GLU A 286 -14.34 9.80 -16.07
N GLU A 287 -13.91 9.24 -17.20
CA GLU A 287 -13.74 7.80 -17.36
C GLU A 287 -12.26 7.40 -17.25
N LEU A 288 -11.96 6.61 -16.22
CA LEU A 288 -10.64 6.04 -16.00
C LEU A 288 -10.56 4.66 -16.66
N LYS A 289 -9.68 4.53 -17.64
CA LYS A 289 -9.43 3.28 -18.34
C LYS A 289 -8.22 2.57 -17.78
N MET A 290 -8.35 1.28 -17.51
CA MET A 290 -7.21 0.44 -17.14
C MET A 290 -6.22 0.33 -18.30
N VAL A 291 -4.96 0.64 -18.01
CA VAL A 291 -3.87 0.61 -19.00
C VAL A 291 -2.94 -0.56 -18.75
N THR A 292 -2.64 -0.85 -17.49
CA THR A 292 -1.73 -1.95 -17.15
C THR A 292 -1.94 -2.43 -15.71
N THR A 293 -1.38 -3.59 -15.40
CA THR A 293 -1.38 -4.20 -14.06
C THR A 293 0.03 -4.56 -13.63
N PHE A 294 0.29 -4.51 -12.32
CA PHE A 294 1.56 -4.87 -11.71
C PHE A 294 1.34 -5.88 -10.57
N LYS A 295 2.26 -6.83 -10.43
CA LYS A 295 2.23 -7.81 -9.32
C LYS A 295 2.65 -7.19 -7.99
N ARG A 296 3.60 -6.25 -8.04
CA ARG A 296 4.07 -5.45 -6.88
C ARG A 296 3.65 -4.00 -7.04
N ARG A 297 3.83 -3.22 -5.98
CA ARG A 297 3.60 -1.77 -6.05
C ARG A 297 4.54 -1.19 -7.11
N PRO A 298 4.01 -0.50 -8.13
CA PRO A 298 4.86 0.15 -9.12
C PRO A 298 5.54 1.37 -8.49
N SER A 299 6.80 1.57 -8.81
CA SER A 299 7.55 2.80 -8.50
C SER A 299 7.04 3.95 -9.35
N ILE A 300 7.32 5.19 -8.94
CA ILE A 300 6.90 6.36 -9.72
C ILE A 300 7.50 6.37 -11.12
N ALA A 301 8.75 5.91 -11.28
CA ALA A 301 9.43 5.81 -12.57
C ALA A 301 8.77 4.77 -13.51
N GLU A 302 8.29 3.64 -12.96
CA GLU A 302 7.55 2.65 -13.75
C GLU A 302 6.22 3.21 -14.25
N VAL A 303 5.49 3.91 -13.37
CA VAL A 303 4.24 4.58 -13.72
C VAL A 303 4.48 5.69 -14.75
N GLU A 304 5.52 6.50 -14.59
CA GLU A 304 5.92 7.54 -15.54
C GLU A 304 6.16 6.96 -16.93
N ASN A 305 6.93 5.89 -17.02
CA ASN A 305 7.22 5.22 -18.30
C ASN A 305 5.94 4.71 -18.99
N VAL A 306 5.01 4.13 -18.23
CA VAL A 306 3.70 3.72 -18.77
C VAL A 306 2.94 4.93 -19.35
N LEU A 307 2.90 6.03 -18.61
CA LEU A 307 2.18 7.23 -19.03
C LEU A 307 2.86 7.93 -20.22
N TYR A 308 4.18 8.02 -20.26
CA TYR A 308 4.93 8.57 -21.40
C TYR A 308 4.70 7.76 -22.67
N ASN A 309 4.76 6.42 -22.58
CA ASN A 309 4.45 5.54 -23.71
C ASN A 309 3.02 5.73 -24.22
N LEU A 310 2.06 5.88 -23.31
CA LEU A 310 0.67 6.13 -23.67
C LEU A 310 0.46 7.50 -24.32
N MET A 311 1.16 8.54 -23.85
CA MET A 311 1.14 9.85 -24.50
C MET A 311 1.77 9.80 -25.90
N ALA A 312 2.89 9.10 -26.07
CA ALA A 312 3.57 8.96 -27.36
C ALA A 312 2.69 8.20 -28.39
N ALA A 313 2.03 7.12 -27.97
CA ALA A 313 1.11 6.36 -28.83
C ALA A 313 -0.09 7.19 -29.30
N ASN A 314 -0.56 8.13 -28.48
CA ASN A 314 -1.71 8.99 -28.78
C ASN A 314 -1.33 10.38 -29.32
N SER A 315 -0.04 10.64 -29.58
CA SER A 315 0.43 11.92 -30.08
C SER A 315 -0.18 12.25 -31.46
N PRO A 316 -0.50 13.53 -31.72
CA PRO A 316 -1.03 13.98 -33.02
C PRO A 316 -0.17 13.52 -34.20
N VAL A 317 1.16 13.56 -34.05
CA VAL A 317 2.10 13.14 -35.10
C VAL A 317 1.95 11.65 -35.40
N THR A 318 1.87 10.79 -34.37
CA THR A 318 1.69 9.34 -34.51
C THR A 318 0.33 9.00 -35.10
N LYS A 319 -0.73 9.73 -34.70
CA LYS A 319 -2.07 9.60 -35.29
C LYS A 319 -2.06 9.97 -36.77
N SER A 320 -1.45 11.08 -37.16
CA SER A 320 -1.35 11.52 -38.57
C SER A 320 -0.61 10.50 -39.45
N VAL A 321 0.48 9.90 -38.96
CA VAL A 321 1.19 8.84 -39.70
C VAL A 321 0.31 7.61 -39.89
N LYS A 322 -0.43 7.20 -38.85
CA LYS A 322 -1.37 6.08 -38.94
C LYS A 322 -2.49 6.35 -39.94
N PHE A 323 -3.04 7.57 -39.95
CA PHE A 323 -4.03 7.98 -40.96
C PHE A 323 -3.48 7.89 -42.38
N ILE A 324 -2.24 8.36 -42.63
CA ILE A 324 -1.62 8.26 -43.95
C ILE A 324 -1.34 6.80 -44.33
N SER A 325 -0.82 5.98 -43.42
CA SER A 325 -0.59 4.55 -43.69
C SER A 325 -1.90 3.79 -43.95
N ASP A 326 -2.96 4.10 -43.21
CA ASP A 326 -4.28 3.49 -43.39
C ASP A 326 -4.89 3.90 -44.74
N LEU A 327 -4.70 5.16 -45.14
CA LEU A 327 -5.12 5.65 -46.46
C LEU A 327 -4.37 4.91 -47.59
N VAL A 328 -3.04 4.81 -47.48
CA VAL A 328 -2.20 4.14 -48.47
C VAL A 328 -2.52 2.64 -48.54
N SER A 329 -2.70 1.98 -47.39
CA SER A 329 -3.03 0.54 -47.35
C SER A 329 -4.39 0.22 -47.98
N THR A 330 -5.38 1.10 -47.81
CA THR A 330 -6.71 1.00 -48.44
C THR A 330 -6.62 1.19 -49.96
N VAL A 331 -5.79 2.12 -50.43
CA VAL A 331 -5.55 2.35 -51.86
C VAL A 331 -4.81 1.18 -52.50
N THR A 332 -3.82 0.58 -51.82
CA THR A 332 -3.10 -0.59 -52.33
C THR A 332 -3.94 -1.88 -52.33
N LYS A 333 -4.83 -2.09 -51.34
CA LYS A 333 -5.75 -3.24 -51.34
C LYS A 333 -6.80 -3.19 -52.46
N ARG A 334 -7.18 -2.00 -52.93
CA ARG A 334 -8.07 -1.83 -54.09
C ARG A 334 -7.39 -2.14 -55.43
N LYS A 335 -6.06 -2.01 -55.55
CA LYS A 335 -5.32 -2.34 -56.78
C LYS A 335 -5.01 -3.83 -56.94
N ALA A 336 -4.92 -4.59 -55.85
CA ALA A 336 -4.60 -6.03 -55.90
C ALA A 336 -5.81 -6.96 -56.14
N LYS A 337 -7.01 -6.40 -56.33
CA LYS A 337 -8.28 -7.14 -56.50
C LYS A 337 -8.86 -7.04 -57.92
N LYS A 338 -8.00 -6.75 -58.91
CA LYS A 338 -8.39 -6.58 -60.30
C LYS A 338 -7.70 -7.59 -61.19
#